data_AF-A0A3Q0KXR5-F1
#
_entry.id   AF-A0A3Q0KXR5-F1
#
_cell.length_a   1.000
_cell.length_b   1.000
_cell.length_c   1.000
_cell.angle_alpha   90.00
_cell.angle_beta   90.00
_cell.angle_gamma   90.00
#
_symmetry.space_group_name_H-M   'P 1'
#
loop_
_entity.id
_entity.type
_entity.pdbx_description
1 polymer ?
#
loop_
_entity_poly.entity_id
_entity_poly.type
_entity_poly.pdbx_seq_one_letter_code
_entity_poly.pdbx_strand_id
1 'polypeptide(L)' 'MATVEIWDNNKCLPTGEPLPFKPSRNFFRAIAECENHTGNAVKSMAGNTAVIEIDKNRRFMVFA' A
#
# COMPACT_ATOMS: atom_id res chain seq x y z
N MET A 1 -4.60 -13.45 -2.62
CA MET A 1 -3.85 -13.40 -1.35
C MET A 1 -3.23 -12.05 -1.31
N ALA A 2 -3.44 -11.28 -0.23
CA ALA A 2 -3.09 -9.87 -0.29
C ALA A 2 -1.58 -9.67 -0.37
N THR A 3 -1.17 -8.78 -1.28
CA THR A 3 0.22 -8.39 -1.50
C THR A 3 0.32 -6.89 -1.38
N VAL A 4 1.32 -6.40 -0.65
CA VAL A 4 1.59 -4.96 -0.53
C VAL A 4 2.89 -4.66 -1.23
N GLU A 5 2.93 -3.57 -1.99
CA GLU A 5 4.13 -3.09 -2.66
C GLU A 5 4.25 -1.58 -2.48
N ILE A 6 5.48 -1.08 -2.38
CA ILE A 6 5.74 0.36 -2.41
C ILE A 6 5.92 0.77 -3.86
N TRP A 7 5.16 1.78 -4.28
CA TRP A 7 5.19 2.34 -5.62
C TRP A 7 5.59 3.80 -5.56
N ASP A 8 6.38 4.24 -6.53
CA ASP A 8 6.71 5.64 -6.72
C ASP A 8 5.55 6.36 -7.44
N ASN A 9 5.10 7.48 -6.89
CA ASN A 9 3.99 8.28 -7.43
C ASN A 9 4.34 8.94 -8.77
N ASN A 10 5.60 9.29 -9.01
CA ASN A 10 6.04 9.97 -10.23
C ASN A 10 6.28 8.98 -11.36
N LYS A 11 6.89 7.83 -11.05
CA LYS A 11 7.21 6.80 -12.04
C LYS A 11 6.09 5.79 -12.25
N CYS A 12 5.12 5.73 -11.34
CA CYS A 12 4.06 4.70 -11.32
C CYS A 12 4.63 3.27 -11.43
N LEU A 13 5.78 3.03 -10.80
CA LEU A 13 6.48 1.75 -10.80
C LEU A 13 6.74 1.29 -9.36
N PRO A 14 6.79 -0.03 -9.12
CA PRO A 14 7.24 -0.55 -7.83
C PRO A 14 8.68 -0.12 -7.57
N THR A 15 8.96 0.40 -6.37
CA THR A 15 10.30 0.83 -5.98
C THR A 15 11.23 -0.35 -5.69
N GLY A 16 10.67 -1.54 -5.45
CA GLY A 16 11.42 -2.72 -5.00
C GLY A 16 11.95 -2.59 -3.57
N GLU A 17 11.56 -1.54 -2.85
CA GLU A 17 11.93 -1.35 -1.45
C GLU A 17 11.29 -2.44 -0.58
N PRO A 18 12.03 -2.99 0.39
CA PRO A 18 11.44 -3.91 1.34
C PRO A 18 10.36 -3.19 2.16
N LEU A 19 9.26 -3.89 2.41
CA LEU A 19 8.21 -3.36 3.26
C LEU A 19 8.72 -3.19 4.70
N PRO A 20 8.36 -2.09 5.38
CA PRO A 20 8.76 -1.85 6.76
C PRO A 20 8.09 -2.80 7.77
N PHE A 21 7.06 -3.53 7.35
CA PHE A 21 6.37 -4.54 8.14
C PHE A 21 5.95 -5.71 7.25
N LYS A 22 5.53 -6.81 7.89
CA LYS A 22 5.00 -7.99 7.19
C LYS A 22 3.48 -7.87 7.11
N PRO A 23 2.91 -7.48 5.95
CA PRO A 23 1.47 -7.32 5.82
C PRO A 23 0.75 -8.65 5.96
N SER A 24 -0.46 -8.59 6.48
CA SER A 24 -1.36 -9.73 6.53
C SER A 24 -1.74 -10.21 5.13
N ARG A 25 -2.05 -11.51 5.02
CA ARG A 25 -2.53 -12.14 3.77
C ARG A 25 -3.98 -11.77 3.44
N ASN A 26 -4.69 -11.12 4.37
CA ASN A 26 -6.06 -10.64 4.17
C ASN A 26 -6.02 -9.18 3.69
N PHE A 27 -6.76 -8.88 2.62
CA PHE A 27 -6.74 -7.57 1.96
C PHE A 27 -7.12 -6.40 2.88
N PHE A 28 -8.27 -6.49 3.55
CA PHE A 28 -8.74 -5.45 4.45
C PHE A 28 -7.83 -5.26 5.66
N ARG A 29 -7.23 -6.35 6.14
CA ARG A 29 -6.26 -6.28 7.25
C ARG A 29 -4.93 -5.66 6.80
N ALA A 30 -4.45 -5.98 5.60
CA ALA A 30 -3.26 -5.36 5.03
C ALA A 30 -3.46 -3.85 4.81
N ILE A 31 -4.66 -3.44 4.37
CA ILE A 31 -5.04 -2.03 4.28
C ILE A 31 -4.94 -1.36 5.65
N ALA A 32 -5.60 -1.92 6.67
CA ALA A 32 -5.58 -1.34 8.01
C ALA A 32 -4.16 -1.25 8.60
N GLU A 33 -3.31 -2.23 8.33
CA GLU A 33 -1.90 -2.22 8.73
C GLU A 33 -1.11 -1.11 8.00
N CYS A 34 -1.36 -0.89 6.71
CA CYS A 34 -0.77 0.20 5.94
C CYS A 34 -1.24 1.58 6.42
N GLU A 35 -2.54 1.74 6.71
CA GLU A 35 -3.11 2.98 7.25
C GLU A 35 -2.53 3.30 8.62
N ASN A 36 -2.45 2.31 9.51
CA ASN A 36 -1.87 2.48 10.84
C ASN A 36 -0.36 2.81 10.79
N HIS A 37 0.36 2.29 9.78
CA HIS A 37 1.78 2.58 9.62
C HIS A 37 2.05 3.97 9.03
N THR A 38 1.24 4.41 8.07
CA THR A 38 1.38 5.73 7.42
C THR A 38 0.72 6.86 8.20
N GLY A 39 -0.28 6.53 9.02
CA GLY A 39 -1.21 7.52 9.59
C GLY A 39 -2.19 8.10 8.57
N ASN A 40 -2.17 7.61 7.32
CA ASN A 40 -3.01 8.10 6.23
C ASN A 40 -4.10 7.08 5.90
N ALA A 41 -5.29 7.57 5.58
CA ALA A 41 -6.38 6.72 5.09
C ALA A 41 -6.15 6.30 3.62
N VAL A 42 -6.86 5.26 3.19
CA VAL A 42 -6.95 4.87 1.77
C VAL A 42 -7.39 6.06 0.93
N LYS A 43 -6.54 6.44 -0.02
CA LYS A 43 -6.82 7.53 -0.97
C LYS A 43 -7.73 7.10 -2.10
N SER A 44 -7.55 5.88 -2.57
CA SER A 44 -8.36 5.31 -3.65
C SER A 44 -8.43 3.81 -3.51
N MET A 45 -9.58 3.25 -3.85
CA MET A 45 -9.80 1.81 -3.90
C MET A 45 -10.51 1.48 -5.21
N ALA A 46 -9.94 0.57 -5.98
CA ALA A 46 -10.47 0.12 -7.25
C ALA A 46 -10.48 -1.40 -7.28
N GLY A 47 -11.66 -1.99 -7.08
CA GLY A 47 -11.85 -3.44 -7.05
C GLY A 47 -10.95 -4.11 -6.01
N ASN A 48 -9.92 -4.81 -6.49
CA ASN A 48 -8.98 -5.58 -5.68
C ASN A 48 -7.69 -4.81 -5.36
N THR A 49 -7.66 -3.50 -5.60
CA THR A 49 -6.47 -2.66 -5.37
C THR A 49 -6.82 -1.50 -4.45
N ALA A 50 -6.00 -1.26 -3.44
CA ALA A 50 -6.08 -0.08 -2.58
C ALA A 50 -4.79 0.72 -2.63
N VAL A 51 -4.92 2.04 -2.64
CA VAL A 51 -3.82 3.00 -2.71
C VAL A 51 -3.80 3.83 -1.44
N ILE A 52 -2.69 3.79 -0.73
CA ILE A 52 -2.47 4.51 0.53
C ILE A 52 -1.19 5.32 0.37
N GLU A 53 -1.25 6.64 0.54
CA GLU A 53 -0.06 7.49 0.39
C GLU A 53 0.85 7.37 1.62
N ILE A 54 2.15 7.17 1.38
CA ILE A 54 3.16 7.16 2.44
C ILE A 54 3.71 8.58 2.60
N ASP A 55 4.14 9.14 1.47
CA ASP A 55 4.67 10.49 1.36
C ASP A 55 4.33 11.07 -0.02
N LYS A 56 4.86 12.25 -0.35
CA LYS A 56 4.57 12.91 -1.64
C LYS A 56 5.02 12.11 -2.86
N ASN A 57 6.04 11.26 -2.71
CA ASN A 57 6.66 10.50 -3.78
C ASN A 57 6.36 9.00 -3.74
N ARG A 58 5.85 8.46 -2.63
CA ARG A 58 5.62 7.02 -2.46
C ARG A 58 4.22 6.71 -1.95
N ARG A 59 3.69 5.59 -2.43
CA ARG A 59 2.41 5.02 -2.01
C ARG A 59 2.54 3.53 -1.76
N PHE A 60 1.77 3.00 -0.81
CA PHE A 60 1.49 1.58 -0.74
C PHE A 60 0.38 1.24 -1.74
N MET A 61 0.65 0.22 -2.55
CA MET A 61 -0.34 -0.47 -3.36
C MET A 61 -0.61 -1.81 -2.69
N VAL A 62 -1.85 -2.01 -2.26
CA VAL A 62 -2.34 -3.28 -1.73
C VAL A 62 -3.15 -3.94 -2.82
N PHE A 63 -2.83 -5.19 -3.15
CA PHE A 63 -3.55 -6.04 -4.09
C PHE A 63 -4.18 -7.21 -3.35
N ALA A 64 -5.41 -7.63 -3.69
CA ALA A 64 -6.13 -8.72 -3.02
C ALA A 64 -5.76 -10.13 -3.53
#